data_AF-A0A955HJH0-F1
#
_entry.id   AF-A0A955HJH0-F1
#
_cell.length_a   1.000
_cell.length_b   1.000
_cell.length_c   1.000
_cell.angle_alpha   90.00
_cell.angle_beta   90.00
_cell.angle_gamma   90.00
#
_symmetry.space_group_name_H-M   'P 1'
#
loop_
_entity.id
_entity.type
_entity.pdbx_description
1 polymer ?
#
loop_
_entity_poly.entity_id
_entity_poly.type
_entity_poly.pdbx_seq_one_letter_code
_entity_poly.pdbx_strand_id
1 'polypeptide(L)'
;MNWAIYALLSAFFASLVAIFGKIGVKNVDSNLAVAIRTVIIVFFAWGVVWIQGNAGDIWKISKHSMIFIVLSALATGASWMFYYKALQLGEVSRVAPIDKLSIALTIILAFVFLAEKPTLGNVVGGLLVTLGVFATIYLK
;
A
#
# COMPACT_ATOMS: atom_id res chain seq x y z
N MET A 1 20.51 10.38 -0.81
CA MET A 1 20.38 9.40 -1.92
C MET A 1 19.91 8.01 -1.48
N ASN A 2 19.56 7.76 -0.21
CA ASN A 2 19.20 6.41 0.27
C ASN A 2 17.70 6.05 0.13
N TRP A 3 16.79 7.02 0.32
CA TRP A 3 15.34 6.78 0.30
C TRP A 3 14.79 6.32 -1.07
N ALA A 4 15.38 6.81 -2.15
CA ALA A 4 14.94 6.47 -3.52
C ALA A 4 15.17 5.00 -3.84
N ILE A 5 16.27 4.40 -3.36
CA ILE A 5 16.56 2.97 -3.55
C ILE A 5 15.52 2.13 -2.80
N TYR A 6 15.20 2.48 -1.55
CA TYR A 6 14.13 1.81 -0.79
C TYR A 6 12.75 1.97 -1.45
N ALA A 7 12.47 3.14 -2.04
CA ALA A 7 11.23 3.36 -2.78
C ALA A 7 11.14 2.49 -4.05
N LEU A 8 12.24 2.34 -4.79
CA LEU A 8 12.32 1.45 -5.96
C LEU A 8 12.16 -0.02 -5.58
N LEU A 9 12.83 -0.46 -4.50
CA LEU A 9 12.64 -1.80 -3.95
C LEU A 9 11.18 -2.02 -3.51
N SER A 10 10.57 -1.04 -2.84
CA SER A 10 9.15 -1.09 -2.46
C SER A 10 8.24 -1.24 -3.68
N ALA A 11 8.49 -0.47 -4.75
CA ALA A 11 7.73 -0.58 -5.99
C ALA A 11 7.87 -1.96 -6.65
N PHE A 12 9.09 -2.53 -6.65
CA PHE A 12 9.33 -3.89 -7.14
C PHE A 12 8.57 -4.95 -6.32
N PHE A 13 8.65 -4.91 -4.98
CA PHE A 13 7.89 -5.85 -4.15
C PHE A 13 6.38 -5.64 -4.27
N ALA A 14 5.90 -4.40 -4.43
CA ALA A 14 4.50 -4.11 -4.65
C ALA A 14 3.97 -4.75 -5.96
N SER A 15 4.78 -4.81 -7.01
CA SER A 15 4.40 -5.51 -8.24
C SER A 15 4.32 -7.02 -8.03
N LEU A 16 5.25 -7.62 -7.30
CA LEU A 16 5.20 -9.04 -6.93
C LEU A 16 3.96 -9.36 -6.09
N VAL A 17 3.61 -8.50 -5.13
CA VAL A 17 2.39 -8.62 -4.31
C VAL A 17 1.13 -8.66 -5.18
N ALA A 18 1.06 -7.85 -6.24
CA ALA A 18 -0.07 -7.86 -7.17
C ALA A 18 -0.15 -9.18 -7.96
N ILE A 19 0.97 -9.66 -8.51
CA ILE A 19 1.03 -10.89 -9.32
C ILE A 19 0.75 -12.12 -8.46
N PHE A 20 1.50 -12.31 -7.37
CA PHE A 20 1.29 -13.44 -6.45
C PHE A 20 -0.07 -13.37 -5.79
N GLY A 21 -0.57 -12.17 -5.51
CA GLY A 21 -1.90 -11.97 -4.97
C GLY A 21 -3.00 -12.45 -5.90
N LYS A 22 -2.95 -12.08 -7.19
CA LYS A 22 -3.89 -12.57 -8.21
C LYS A 22 -3.84 -14.09 -8.33
N ILE A 23 -2.63 -14.67 -8.37
CA ILE A 23 -2.45 -16.13 -8.46
C ILE A 23 -3.06 -16.82 -7.23
N GLY A 24 -2.79 -16.29 -6.03
CA GLY A 24 -3.24 -16.86 -4.76
C GLY A 24 -4.75 -16.82 -4.52
N VAL A 25 -5.46 -15.78 -5.00
CA VAL A 25 -6.92 -15.63 -4.78
C VAL A 25 -7.80 -16.24 -5.88
N LYS A 26 -7.21 -16.84 -6.92
CA LYS A 26 -7.96 -17.34 -8.07
C LYS A 26 -9.01 -18.39 -7.69
N ASN A 27 -8.69 -19.27 -6.73
CA ASN A 27 -9.56 -20.38 -6.31
C ASN A 27 -9.84 -20.40 -4.79
N VAL A 28 -9.51 -19.32 -4.09
CA VAL A 28 -9.66 -19.22 -2.63
C VAL A 28 -10.43 -17.95 -2.33
N ASP A 29 -11.25 -17.96 -1.26
CA ASP A 29 -11.89 -16.74 -0.78
C ASP A 29 -10.85 -15.63 -0.52
N SER A 30 -11.12 -14.42 -0.99
CA SER A 30 -10.16 -13.31 -0.92
C SER A 30 -9.90 -12.88 0.53
N ASN A 31 -10.90 -12.96 1.41
CA ASN A 31 -10.73 -12.58 2.81
C ASN A 31 -9.90 -13.62 3.55
N LEU A 32 -10.11 -14.91 3.27
CA LEU A 32 -9.26 -15.99 3.80
C LEU A 32 -7.81 -15.84 3.35
N ALA A 33 -7.59 -15.54 2.06
CA ALA A 33 -6.24 -15.32 1.53
C ALA A 33 -5.55 -14.11 2.19
N VAL A 34 -6.27 -13.01 2.41
CA VAL A 34 -5.76 -11.85 3.15
C VAL A 34 -5.41 -12.23 4.58
N ALA A 35 -6.27 -12.98 5.28
CA ALA A 35 -6.02 -13.42 6.65
C ALA A 35 -4.73 -14.28 6.75
N ILE A 36 -4.58 -15.29 5.90
CA ILE A 36 -3.36 -16.12 5.87
C ILE A 36 -2.12 -15.27 5.65
N ARG A 37 -2.15 -14.35 4.67
CA ARG A 37 -1.00 -13.49 4.39
C ARG A 37 -0.65 -12.60 5.57
N THR A 38 -1.64 -12.07 6.29
CA THR A 38 -1.39 -11.17 7.43
C THR A 38 -0.64 -11.88 8.54
N VAL A 39 -0.96 -13.15 8.80
CA VAL A 39 -0.23 -13.97 9.78
C VAL A 39 1.23 -14.11 9.37
N ILE A 40 1.51 -14.41 8.10
CA ILE A 40 2.88 -14.53 7.59
C ILE A 40 3.64 -13.20 7.74
N ILE A 41 3.00 -12.08 7.38
CA ILE A 41 3.60 -10.74 7.50
C ILE A 41 3.90 -10.39 8.96
N VAL A 42 3.02 -10.75 9.90
CA VAL A 42 3.24 -10.53 11.34
C VAL A 42 4.50 -11.25 11.81
N PHE A 43 4.67 -12.53 11.48
CA PHE A 43 5.88 -13.27 11.85
C PHE A 43 7.14 -12.68 11.23
N PHE A 44 7.08 -12.30 9.95
CA PHE A 44 8.20 -11.68 9.26
C PHE A 44 8.59 -10.34 9.90
N ALA A 45 7.62 -9.46 10.18
CA ALA A 45 7.86 -8.14 10.77
C ALA A 45 8.45 -8.25 12.19
N TRP A 46 7.89 -9.11 13.04
CA TRP A 46 8.42 -9.33 14.39
C TRP A 46 9.81 -9.96 14.38
N GLY A 47 10.09 -10.87 13.42
CA GLY A 47 11.43 -11.41 13.21
C GLY A 47 12.47 -10.32 12.99
N VAL A 48 12.16 -9.33 12.13
CA VAL A 48 13.03 -8.17 11.89
C VAL A 48 13.23 -7.33 13.16
N VAL A 49 12.14 -7.05 13.91
CA VAL A 49 12.21 -6.27 15.16
C VAL A 49 13.11 -6.95 16.20
N TRP A 50 13.02 -8.28 16.33
CA TRP A 50 13.88 -9.04 17.23
C TRP A 50 15.34 -9.06 16.80
N ILE A 51 15.62 -9.25 15.51
CA ILE A 51 16.99 -9.21 14.97
C ILE A 51 17.64 -7.83 15.20
N GLN A 52 16.85 -6.75 15.12
CA GLN A 52 17.33 -5.40 15.39
C GLN A 52 17.51 -5.11 16.90
N GLY A 53 16.96 -5.92 17.79
CA GLY A 53 17.02 -5.71 19.24
C GLY A 53 16.05 -4.64 19.77
N ASN A 54 15.14 -4.13 18.95
CA ASN A 54 14.33 -2.96 19.26
C ASN A 54 12.97 -3.30 19.89
N ALA A 55 12.72 -4.57 20.24
CA ALA A 55 11.44 -5.03 20.74
C ALA A 55 11.00 -4.31 22.04
N GLY A 56 11.95 -3.88 22.87
CA GLY A 56 11.68 -3.13 24.10
C GLY A 56 11.19 -1.69 23.88
N ASP A 57 11.36 -1.15 22.68
CA ASP A 57 10.96 0.23 22.36
C ASP A 57 9.44 0.41 22.20
N ILE A 58 8.67 -0.68 22.19
CA ILE A 58 7.20 -0.63 22.15
C ILE A 58 6.63 0.24 23.27
N TRP A 59 7.25 0.23 24.44
CA TRP A 59 6.85 1.02 25.61
C TRP A 59 7.19 2.51 25.50
N LYS A 60 8.07 2.87 24.56
CA LYS A 60 8.46 4.25 24.28
C LYS A 60 7.51 4.93 23.28
N ILE A 61 6.63 4.18 22.63
CA ILE A 61 5.69 4.71 21.65
C ILE A 61 4.61 5.54 22.37
N SER A 62 4.43 6.78 21.94
CA SER A 62 3.40 7.66 22.50
C SER A 62 1.99 7.14 22.20
N LYS A 63 1.02 7.40 23.09
CA LYS A 63 -0.40 7.04 22.86
C LYS A 63 -0.95 7.62 21.56
N HIS A 64 -0.56 8.85 21.23
CA HIS A 64 -0.95 9.51 19.99
C HIS A 64 -0.43 8.75 18.76
N SER A 65 0.87 8.42 18.74
CA SER A 65 1.47 7.61 17.68
C SER A 65 0.81 6.24 17.56
N MET A 66 0.49 5.61 18.70
CA MET A 66 -0.16 4.30 18.73
C MET A 66 -1.55 4.33 18.06
N ILE A 67 -2.35 5.39 18.30
CA ILE A 67 -3.66 5.55 17.65
C ILE A 67 -3.51 5.61 16.13
N PHE A 68 -2.57 6.42 15.62
CA PHE A 68 -2.34 6.51 14.17
C PHE A 68 -1.79 5.22 13.56
N ILE A 69 -0.97 4.46 14.30
CA ILE A 69 -0.52 3.13 13.88
C ILE A 69 -1.72 2.17 13.74
N VAL A 70 -2.63 2.16 14.72
CA VAL A 70 -3.83 1.31 14.67
C VAL A 70 -4.76 1.73 13.52
N LEU A 71 -5.02 3.03 13.36
CA LEU A 71 -5.84 3.54 12.25
C LEU A 71 -5.22 3.19 10.89
N SER A 72 -3.91 3.33 10.74
CA SER A 72 -3.17 2.94 9.53
C SER A 72 -3.28 1.43 9.26
N ALA A 73 -3.18 0.60 10.29
CA ALA A 73 -3.33 -0.85 10.15
C ALA A 73 -4.75 -1.24 9.70
N LEU A 74 -5.79 -0.62 10.27
CA LEU A 74 -7.18 -0.82 9.86
C LEU A 74 -7.41 -0.39 8.41
N ALA A 75 -6.89 0.78 8.03
CA ALA A 75 -6.97 1.29 6.65
C ALA A 75 -6.25 0.36 5.66
N THR A 76 -5.09 -0.18 6.04
CA THR A 76 -4.32 -1.15 5.24
C THR A 76 -5.11 -2.45 5.06
N GLY A 77 -5.68 -2.99 6.15
CA GLY A 77 -6.51 -4.19 6.09
C GLY A 77 -7.73 -4.03 5.19
N ALA A 78 -8.46 -2.92 5.33
CA ALA A 78 -9.61 -2.60 4.48
C ALA A 78 -9.20 -2.45 3.00
N SER A 79 -8.14 -1.68 2.72
CA SER A 79 -7.58 -1.52 1.37
C SER A 79 -7.26 -2.88 0.72
N TRP A 80 -6.62 -3.77 1.47
CA TRP A 80 -6.28 -5.10 0.98
C TRP A 80 -7.50 -5.98 0.71
N MET A 81 -8.53 -5.96 1.57
CA MET A 81 -9.75 -6.73 1.31
C MET A 81 -10.42 -6.29 0.01
N PHE A 82 -10.56 -4.99 -0.22
CA PHE A 82 -11.12 -4.46 -1.47
C PHE A 82 -10.24 -4.74 -2.69
N TYR A 83 -8.93 -4.52 -2.58
CA TYR A 83 -7.97 -4.73 -3.67
C TYR A 83 -7.93 -6.19 -4.12
N TYR A 84 -7.88 -7.14 -3.18
CA TYR A 84 -7.84 -8.56 -3.52
C TYR A 84 -9.17 -9.07 -4.04
N LYS A 85 -10.29 -8.52 -3.57
CA LYS A 85 -11.60 -8.80 -4.18
C LYS A 85 -11.65 -8.29 -5.62
N ALA A 86 -11.15 -7.09 -5.90
CA ALA A 86 -11.05 -6.56 -7.25
C ALA A 86 -10.11 -7.41 -8.14
N LEU A 87 -8.95 -7.84 -7.63
CA LEU A 87 -8.06 -8.76 -8.33
C LEU A 87 -8.72 -10.11 -8.60
N GLN A 88 -9.57 -10.62 -7.71
CA GLN A 88 -10.29 -11.86 -7.97
C GLN A 88 -11.24 -11.72 -9.16
N LEU A 89 -11.95 -10.58 -9.25
CA LEU A 89 -12.98 -10.31 -10.26
C LEU A 89 -12.44 -9.78 -11.60
N GLY A 90 -11.31 -9.08 -11.59
CA GLY A 90 -10.78 -8.35 -12.76
C GLY A 90 -9.35 -8.72 -13.15
N GLU A 91 -8.88 -8.18 -14.27
CA GLU A 91 -7.50 -8.36 -14.73
C GLU A 91 -6.53 -7.49 -13.93
N VAL A 92 -5.34 -8.01 -13.64
CA VAL A 92 -4.28 -7.28 -12.91
C VAL A 92 -3.88 -6.01 -13.65
N SER A 93 -3.82 -6.08 -14.98
CA SER A 93 -3.49 -4.96 -15.89
C SER A 93 -4.46 -3.77 -15.77
N ARG A 94 -5.68 -3.97 -15.26
CA ARG A 94 -6.67 -2.91 -15.03
C ARG A 94 -6.79 -2.51 -13.57
N VAL A 95 -6.79 -3.50 -12.68
CA VAL A 95 -6.95 -3.27 -11.24
C VAL A 95 -5.72 -2.61 -10.63
N ALA A 96 -4.51 -3.04 -11.00
CA ALA A 96 -3.28 -2.50 -10.42
C ALA A 96 -3.04 -1.02 -10.77
N PRO A 97 -3.32 -0.52 -11.99
CA PRO A 97 -3.29 0.92 -12.25
C PRO A 97 -4.33 1.70 -11.44
N ILE A 98 -5.57 1.23 -11.34
CA ILE A 98 -6.62 1.91 -10.55
C ILE A 98 -6.19 2.07 -9.09
N ASP A 99 -5.56 1.06 -8.50
CA ASP A 99 -4.98 1.13 -7.15
C ASP A 99 -3.97 2.28 -7.01
N LYS A 100 -3.26 2.66 -8.08
CA LYS A 100 -2.28 3.78 -8.06
C LYS A 100 -2.90 5.17 -8.08
N LEU A 101 -4.22 5.31 -8.23
CA LEU A 101 -4.90 6.56 -7.89
C LEU A 101 -4.70 6.93 -6.42
N SER A 102 -4.40 5.96 -5.55
CA SER A 102 -3.98 6.20 -4.17
C SER A 102 -2.81 7.17 -4.07
N ILE A 103 -1.90 7.24 -5.05
CA ILE A 103 -0.79 8.20 -5.06
C ILE A 103 -1.32 9.63 -5.14
N ALA A 104 -2.20 9.90 -6.10
CA ALA A 104 -2.82 11.21 -6.26
C ALA A 104 -3.64 11.61 -5.03
N LEU A 105 -4.43 10.67 -4.49
CA LEU A 105 -5.17 10.86 -3.25
C LEU A 105 -4.25 11.14 -2.06
N THR A 106 -3.12 10.43 -1.95
CA THR A 106 -2.14 10.63 -0.87
C THR A 106 -1.53 12.03 -0.93
N ILE A 107 -1.20 12.54 -2.12
CA ILE A 107 -0.71 13.91 -2.30
C ILE A 107 -1.74 14.93 -1.80
N ILE A 108 -3.02 14.76 -2.17
CA ILE A 108 -4.11 15.63 -1.71
C ILE A 108 -4.26 15.56 -0.19
N LEU A 109 -4.31 14.34 0.36
CA LEU A 109 -4.44 14.13 1.81
C LEU A 109 -3.23 14.69 2.57
N ALA A 110 -2.02 14.64 2.00
CA ALA A 110 -0.84 15.25 2.60
C ALA A 110 -0.96 16.78 2.69
N PHE A 111 -1.50 17.44 1.67
CA PHE A 111 -1.76 18.88 1.74
C PHE A 111 -2.81 19.25 2.79
N VAL A 112 -3.84 18.40 2.95
CA VAL A 112 -4.95 18.67 3.89
C VAL A 112 -4.59 18.33 5.34
N PHE A 113 -4.02 17.15 5.59
CA PHE A 113 -3.81 16.63 6.94
C PHE A 113 -2.40 16.87 7.49
N LEU A 114 -1.38 16.91 6.62
CA LEU A 114 0.02 17.17 7.00
C LEU A 114 0.44 18.63 6.74
N ALA A 115 -0.45 19.45 6.16
CA ALA A 115 -0.21 20.84 5.80
C ALA A 115 1.05 21.03 4.91
N GLU A 116 1.39 20.02 4.11
CA GLU A 116 2.50 20.11 3.16
C GLU A 116 2.19 21.19 2.10
N LYS A 117 3.18 22.01 1.76
CA LYS A 117 3.01 23.04 0.74
C LYS A 117 2.95 22.39 -0.65
N PRO A 118 1.90 22.66 -1.45
CA PRO A 118 1.83 22.12 -2.79
C PRO A 118 2.97 22.70 -3.63
N THR A 119 3.78 21.81 -4.19
CA THR A 119 4.80 22.17 -5.19
C THR A 119 4.23 21.89 -6.58
N LEU A 120 4.73 22.63 -7.57
CA LEU A 120 4.35 22.40 -8.97
C LEU A 120 4.60 20.94 -9.39
N GLY A 121 5.72 20.36 -8.92
CA GLY A 121 6.07 18.97 -9.17
C GLY A 121 5.05 17.97 -8.61
N ASN A 122 4.58 18.16 -7.37
CA ASN A 122 3.59 17.26 -6.76
C ASN A 122 2.23 17.34 -7.47
N VAL A 123 1.82 18.55 -7.88
CA VAL A 123 0.55 18.76 -8.59
C VAL A 123 0.60 18.14 -9.99
N VAL A 124 1.65 18.45 -10.76
CA VAL A 124 1.82 17.91 -12.12
C VAL A 124 2.01 16.39 -12.07
N GLY A 125 2.82 15.89 -11.15
CA GLY A 125 3.02 14.45 -10.95
C GLY A 125 1.73 13.73 -10.59
N GLY A 126 0.93 14.29 -9.67
CA GLY A 126 -0.38 13.75 -9.31
C GLY A 126 -1.32 13.69 -10.52
N LEU A 127 -1.41 14.77 -11.31
CA LEU A 127 -2.22 14.81 -12.52
C LEU A 127 -1.76 13.79 -13.56
N LEU A 128 -0.45 13.65 -13.79
CA LEU A 128 0.10 12.68 -14.74
C LEU A 128 -0.18 11.24 -14.32
N VAL A 129 -0.07 10.92 -13.02
CA VAL A 129 -0.45 9.59 -12.50
C VAL A 129 -1.93 9.33 -12.76
N THR A 130 -2.80 10.28 -12.42
CA THR A 130 -4.24 10.15 -12.63
C THR A 130 -4.59 9.95 -14.11
N LEU A 131 -4.03 10.77 -15.01
CA LEU A 131 -4.23 10.64 -16.45
C LEU A 131 -3.69 9.30 -16.98
N GLY A 132 -2.52 8.87 -16.50
CA GLY A 132 -1.93 7.58 -16.85
C GLY A 132 -2.84 6.41 -16.47
N VAL A 133 -3.45 6.43 -15.28
CA VAL A 133 -4.43 5.42 -14.87
C VAL A 133 -5.64 5.42 -15.81
N PHE A 134 -6.21 6.58 -16.12
CA PHE A 134 -7.35 6.65 -17.04
C PHE A 134 -7.01 6.12 -18.43
N ALA A 135 -5.81 6.42 -18.93
CA ALA A 135 -5.32 5.88 -20.19
C ALA A 135 -5.32 4.34 -20.19
N THR A 136 -4.87 3.68 -19.11
CA THR A 136 -4.90 2.19 -19.01
C THR A 136 -6.30 1.57 -19.02
N ILE A 137 -7.33 2.36 -18.71
CA ILE A 137 -8.72 1.90 -18.66
C ILE A 137 -9.41 2.10 -20.01
N TYR A 138 -9.19 3.27 -20.64
CA TYR A 138 -9.97 3.71 -21.80
C TYR A 138 -9.27 3.50 -23.14
N LEU A 139 -7.94 3.43 -23.19
CA LEU A 139 -7.20 3.11 -24.40
C LEU A 139 -7.08 1.58 -24.50
N LYS A 140 -7.76 1.00 -25.48
CA LYS A 140 -7.69 -0.44 -25.81
C LYS A 140 -6.63 -0.72 -26.85
#